data_AF-A0AA88CPI7-F1
#
_entry.id   AF-A0AA88CPI7-F1
#
_cell.length_a   1.000
_cell.length_b   1.000
_cell.length_c   1.000
_cell.angle_alpha   90.00
_cell.angle_beta   90.00
_cell.angle_gamma   90.00
#
_symmetry.space_group_name_H-M   'P 1'
#
loop_
_entity.id
_entity.type
_entity.pdbx_description
1 polymer ?
#
loop_
_entity_poly.entity_id
_entity_poly.type
_entity_poly.pdbx_seq_one_letter_code
_entity_poly.pdbx_strand_id
1 'polypeptide(L)'
;MPNASKECHIFLTDLVNGGDVLVAISRPYTDCITTDTVHEIPLGEGNVRVTITVPKLKCALLPILTPDATYIEKAVGGFVAWPKRLVVLETSLSQARRGVSQRFEFISPFLVSPVQQNVDRKVYVRERAKNILRILTNASRGKLFLMPYNSDQHWILAVIDPWDDSVLYFNPLGNEPGHLMIGRCWWEEELKKQRNYDTLIDTARCHIQEGYIECGYFVLAFMREITLTVDGLALLQTKDLYTDAGISLVRQEWATFVM
;
A
#
# COMPACT_ATOMS: atom_id res chain seq x y z
N MET A 1 21.45 -0.76 33.82
CA MET A 1 20.78 0.16 32.89
C MET A 1 19.98 -0.71 31.93
N PRO A 2 18.64 -0.71 31.95
CA PRO A 2 17.87 -1.55 31.04
C PRO A 2 18.10 -1.08 29.61
N ASN A 3 18.30 -2.05 28.72
CA ASN A 3 18.65 -1.89 27.31
C ASN A 3 17.72 -0.88 26.62
N ALA A 4 18.26 0.09 25.88
CA ALA A 4 17.44 1.07 25.17
C ALA A 4 16.58 0.35 24.12
N SER A 5 15.29 0.12 24.42
CA SER A 5 14.40 -0.57 23.49
C SER A 5 14.17 0.31 22.27
N LYS A 6 14.28 -0.31 21.08
CA LYS A 6 14.05 0.36 19.79
C LYS A 6 12.60 0.79 19.67
N GLU A 7 12.37 1.88 18.94
CA GLU A 7 11.02 2.38 18.71
C GLU A 7 10.16 1.38 17.90
N CYS A 8 8.87 1.38 18.20
CA CYS A 8 7.84 0.60 17.53
C CYS A 8 6.68 1.50 17.13
N HIS A 9 5.89 1.02 16.17
CA HIS A 9 4.65 1.62 15.75
C HIS A 9 3.51 0.78 16.32
N ILE A 10 2.54 1.45 16.95
CA ILE A 10 1.37 0.77 17.53
C ILE A 10 0.11 1.14 16.79
N PHE A 11 -0.73 0.14 16.58
CA PHE A 11 -1.93 0.22 15.74
C PHE A 11 -3.20 -0.11 16.55
N LEU A 12 -4.34 0.29 16.02
CA LEU A 12 -5.66 -0.19 16.43
C LEU A 12 -6.37 -0.81 15.23
N THR A 13 -7.08 -1.91 15.47
CA THR A 13 -7.95 -2.48 14.45
C THR A 13 -9.17 -1.59 14.27
N ASP A 14 -9.39 -1.13 13.04
CA ASP A 14 -10.59 -0.40 12.66
C ASP A 14 -11.73 -1.41 12.43
N LEU A 15 -12.62 -1.50 13.41
CA LEU A 15 -13.75 -2.43 13.37
C LEU A 15 -14.84 -2.00 12.37
N VAL A 16 -14.83 -0.74 11.93
CA VAL A 16 -15.83 -0.20 11.00
C VAL A 16 -15.38 -0.42 9.57
N ASN A 17 -14.10 -0.15 9.28
CA ASN A 17 -13.57 -0.16 7.92
C ASN A 17 -12.70 -1.38 7.60
N GLY A 18 -12.35 -2.18 8.60
CA GLY A 18 -11.37 -3.27 8.47
C GLY A 18 -9.93 -2.75 8.38
N GLY A 19 -8.98 -3.57 8.83
CA GLY A 19 -7.55 -3.24 8.84
C GLY A 19 -7.06 -2.57 10.13
N ASP A 20 -5.77 -2.21 10.15
CA ASP A 20 -5.08 -1.67 11.32
C ASP A 20 -4.57 -0.24 11.05
N VAL A 21 -4.94 0.70 11.92
CA VAL A 21 -4.64 2.15 11.80
C VAL A 21 -3.51 2.53 12.75
N LEU A 22 -2.51 3.26 12.25
CA LEU A 22 -1.40 3.75 13.08
C LEU A 22 -1.89 4.81 14.08
N VAL A 23 -1.73 4.55 15.37
CA VAL A 23 -2.21 5.46 16.43
C VAL A 23 -1.10 6.16 17.19
N ALA A 24 0.09 5.57 17.29
CA ALA A 24 1.24 6.21 17.90
C ALA A 24 2.58 5.53 17.55
N ILE A 25 3.67 6.26 17.77
CA ILE A 25 5.01 5.69 17.96
C ILE A 25 5.19 5.41 19.45
N SER A 26 5.85 4.30 19.77
CA SER A 26 5.99 3.81 21.13
C SER A 26 7.32 3.09 21.34
N ARG A 27 7.60 2.69 22.59
CA ARG A 27 8.71 1.80 22.94
C ARG A 27 8.19 0.57 23.67
N PRO A 28 8.47 -0.65 23.19
CA PRO A 28 8.01 -1.86 23.85
C PRO A 28 8.97 -2.26 24.97
N TYR A 29 8.42 -2.89 26.00
CA TYR A 29 9.19 -3.63 27.00
C TYR A 29 9.21 -5.11 26.57
N THR A 30 10.38 -5.59 26.12
CA THR A 30 10.53 -6.92 25.53
C THR A 30 10.54 -8.05 26.56
N ASP A 31 10.83 -7.73 27.81
CA ASP A 31 11.08 -8.71 28.87
C ASP A 31 9.85 -8.90 29.79
N CYS A 32 8.69 -8.43 29.36
CA CYS A 32 7.46 -8.53 30.15
C CYS A 32 6.89 -9.96 30.17
N ILE A 33 6.51 -10.41 31.37
CA ILE A 33 5.82 -11.69 31.59
C ILE A 33 4.33 -11.45 31.86
N THR A 34 3.50 -12.49 31.69
CA THR A 34 2.03 -12.38 31.78
C THR A 34 1.51 -11.94 33.15
N THR A 35 2.30 -12.18 34.20
CA THR A 35 2.00 -11.76 35.58
C THR A 35 2.39 -10.31 35.87
N ASP A 36 3.12 -9.65 34.96
CA ASP A 36 3.42 -8.23 35.12
C ASP A 36 2.14 -7.41 35.09
N THR A 37 2.09 -6.33 35.86
CA THR A 37 0.93 -5.44 35.90
C THR A 37 1.20 -4.14 35.15
N VAL A 38 0.14 -3.56 34.61
CA VAL A 38 0.10 -2.21 34.05
C VAL A 38 -1.01 -1.48 34.79
N HIS A 39 -0.67 -0.47 35.60
CA HIS A 39 -1.61 0.21 36.50
C HIS A 39 -2.44 -0.79 37.34
N GLU A 40 -1.75 -1.74 38.00
CA GLU A 40 -2.35 -2.79 38.85
C GLU A 40 -3.22 -3.83 38.13
N ILE A 41 -3.44 -3.66 36.82
CA ILE A 41 -4.15 -4.63 35.98
C ILE A 41 -3.11 -5.62 35.41
N PRO A 42 -3.31 -6.94 35.54
CA PRO A 42 -2.44 -7.92 34.90
C PRO A 42 -2.34 -7.67 33.39
N LEU A 43 -1.13 -7.74 32.84
CA LEU A 43 -0.84 -7.46 31.42
C LEU A 43 -1.67 -8.37 30.51
N GLY A 44 -1.90 -9.62 30.93
CA GLY A 44 -2.69 -10.59 30.19
C GLY A 44 -1.89 -11.26 29.07
N GLU A 45 -2.32 -12.45 28.69
CA GLU A 45 -1.68 -13.22 27.62
C GLU A 45 -1.85 -12.53 26.27
N GLY A 46 -0.79 -12.50 25.47
CA GLY A 46 -0.80 -11.86 24.14
C GLY A 46 -0.62 -10.34 24.13
N ASN A 47 -0.41 -9.71 25.29
CA ASN A 47 -0.16 -8.27 25.39
C ASN A 47 1.30 -7.97 25.74
N VAL A 48 1.72 -6.74 25.45
CA VAL A 48 3.03 -6.20 25.77
C VAL A 48 2.87 -4.81 26.37
N ARG A 49 3.71 -4.48 27.34
CA ARG A 49 3.77 -3.13 27.89
C ARG A 49 4.48 -2.22 26.89
N VAL A 50 3.88 -1.08 26.56
CA VAL A 50 4.47 -0.07 25.68
C VAL A 50 4.39 1.31 26.33
N THR A 51 5.39 2.15 26.08
CA THR A 51 5.34 3.57 26.42
C THR A 51 4.99 4.37 25.18
N ILE A 52 3.93 5.15 25.24
CA ILE A 52 3.52 6.03 24.13
C ILE A 52 4.44 7.24 24.10
N THR A 53 5.19 7.40 23.01
CA THR A 53 6.14 8.50 22.83
C THR A 53 5.57 9.61 21.97
N VAL A 54 5.05 9.28 20.79
CA VAL A 54 4.51 10.26 19.85
C VAL A 54 3.09 9.86 19.44
N PRO A 55 2.05 10.57 19.92
CA PRO A 55 0.69 10.29 19.50
C PRO A 55 0.49 10.69 18.03
N LYS A 56 -0.12 9.81 17.24
CA LYS A 56 -0.55 10.10 15.85
C LYS A 56 -2.06 10.35 15.78
N LEU A 57 -2.84 9.56 16.52
CA LEU A 57 -4.29 9.72 16.63
C LEU A 57 -4.70 9.97 18.08
N LYS A 58 -4.71 11.24 18.48
CA LYS A 58 -4.84 11.68 19.88
C LYS A 58 -6.11 11.18 20.61
N CYS A 59 -7.24 11.20 19.91
CA CYS A 59 -8.55 10.87 20.46
C CYS A 59 -8.89 9.36 20.38
N ALA A 60 -7.99 8.52 19.86
CA ALA A 60 -8.24 7.09 19.78
C ALA A 60 -8.28 6.48 21.19
N LEU A 61 -9.21 5.55 21.41
CA LEU A 61 -9.33 4.83 22.68
C LEU A 61 -8.18 3.84 22.86
N LEU A 62 -7.75 3.66 24.10
CA LEU A 62 -6.82 2.58 24.42
C LEU A 62 -7.52 1.23 24.26
N PRO A 63 -6.86 0.20 23.69
CA PRO A 63 -7.44 -1.13 23.56
C PRO A 63 -7.65 -1.78 24.92
N ILE A 64 -6.81 -1.41 25.89
CA ILE A 64 -6.95 -1.78 27.30
C ILE A 64 -6.97 -0.47 28.08
N LEU A 65 -8.13 -0.13 28.65
CA LEU A 65 -8.30 1.09 29.42
C LEU A 65 -7.46 1.02 30.70
N THR A 66 -6.92 2.18 31.10
CA THR A 66 -6.25 2.35 32.39
C THR A 66 -7.07 3.31 33.24
N PRO A 67 -6.97 3.25 34.58
CA PRO A 67 -7.67 4.19 35.46
C PRO A 67 -7.35 5.66 35.13
N ASP A 68 -6.11 5.92 34.74
CA ASP A 68 -5.56 7.27 34.56
C ASP A 68 -5.68 7.79 33.11
N ALA A 69 -5.89 6.90 32.14
CA ALA A 69 -5.97 7.26 30.73
C ALA A 69 -7.00 6.43 29.96
N THR A 70 -7.80 7.13 29.15
CA THR A 70 -8.85 6.54 28.29
C THR A 70 -8.48 6.59 26.81
N TYR A 71 -7.73 7.61 26.39
CA TYR A 71 -7.35 7.86 25.00
C TYR A 71 -5.84 8.12 24.87
N ILE A 72 -5.30 7.92 23.66
CA ILE A 72 -3.86 7.96 23.35
C ILE A 72 -3.16 9.19 23.94
N GLU A 73 -3.72 10.39 23.77
CA GLU A 73 -3.10 11.63 24.25
C GLU A 73 -2.92 11.67 25.78
N LYS A 74 -3.86 11.09 26.54
CA LYS A 74 -3.76 11.01 28.01
C LYS A 74 -2.74 9.97 28.49
N ALA A 75 -2.36 9.03 27.64
CA ALA A 75 -1.40 7.97 27.96
C ALA A 75 0.04 8.31 27.53
N VAL A 76 0.27 9.48 26.91
CA VAL A 76 1.61 9.92 26.47
C VAL A 76 2.56 10.04 27.67
N GLY A 77 3.75 9.46 27.56
CA GLY A 77 4.74 9.43 28.63
C GLY A 77 4.47 8.38 29.72
N GLY A 78 3.26 7.80 29.77
CA GLY A 78 2.91 6.65 30.59
C GLY A 78 3.21 5.31 29.90
N PHE A 79 2.85 4.21 30.56
CA PHE A 79 2.93 2.88 29.99
C PHE A 79 1.56 2.21 29.99
N VAL A 80 1.22 1.57 28.88
CA VAL A 80 -0.08 0.92 28.67
C VAL A 80 0.13 -0.51 28.19
N ALA A 81 -0.87 -1.36 28.40
CA ALA A 81 -0.90 -2.69 27.83
C ALA A 81 -1.39 -2.60 26.37
N TRP A 82 -0.68 -3.27 25.44
CA TRP A 82 -1.03 -3.28 24.03
C TRP A 82 -1.02 -4.70 23.46
N PRO A 83 -1.98 -5.07 22.59
CA PRO A 83 -1.94 -6.36 21.91
C PRO A 83 -0.68 -6.52 21.07
N LYS A 84 0.11 -7.59 21.29
CA LYS A 84 1.40 -7.82 20.61
C LYS A 84 1.28 -7.78 19.08
N ARG A 85 0.18 -8.31 18.53
CA ARG A 85 -0.07 -8.32 17.08
C ARG A 85 -0.17 -6.92 16.46
N LEU A 86 -0.55 -5.91 17.25
CA LEU A 86 -0.70 -4.52 16.83
C LEU A 86 0.54 -3.67 17.13
N VAL A 87 1.66 -4.31 17.47
CA VAL A 87 2.95 -3.66 17.74
C VAL A 87 3.95 -4.07 16.66
N VAL A 88 4.37 -3.12 15.83
CA VAL A 88 5.30 -3.36 14.73
C VAL A 88 6.63 -2.67 15.01
N LEU A 89 7.72 -3.44 15.09
CA LEU A 89 9.06 -2.89 15.30
C LEU A 89 9.56 -2.12 14.07
N GLU A 90 10.25 -1.00 14.28
CA GLU A 90 10.82 -0.21 13.18
C GLU A 90 11.84 -1.01 12.34
N THR A 91 12.54 -1.97 12.96
CA THR A 91 13.44 -2.88 12.22
C THR A 91 12.66 -3.76 11.23
N SER A 92 11.44 -4.17 11.57
CA SER A 92 10.58 -4.94 10.66
C SER A 92 10.04 -4.08 9.52
N LEU A 93 9.67 -2.82 9.79
CA LEU A 93 9.25 -1.87 8.75
C LEU A 93 10.40 -1.55 7.77
N SER A 94 11.61 -1.36 8.28
CA SER A 94 12.79 -1.11 7.43
C SER A 94 13.22 -2.35 6.62
N GLN A 95 13.08 -3.55 7.17
CA GLN A 95 13.25 -4.80 6.42
C GLN A 95 12.15 -4.98 5.36
N ALA A 96 10.89 -4.67 5.68
CA ALA A 96 9.80 -4.65 4.71
C ALA A 96 10.09 -3.65 3.58
N ARG A 97 10.52 -2.42 3.90
CA ARG A 97 10.93 -1.40 2.90
C ARG A 97 12.08 -1.89 2.00
N ARG A 98 13.07 -2.59 2.57
CA ARG A 98 14.16 -3.22 1.79
C ARG A 98 13.64 -4.35 0.91
N GLY A 99 12.73 -5.18 1.40
CA GLY A 99 12.08 -6.25 0.62
C GLY A 99 11.24 -5.70 -0.54
N VAL A 100 10.51 -4.60 -0.32
CA VAL A 100 9.76 -3.88 -1.36
C VAL A 100 10.70 -3.39 -2.46
N SER A 101 11.77 -2.69 -2.10
CA SER A 101 12.77 -2.21 -3.08
C SER A 101 13.49 -3.34 -3.81
N GLN A 102 13.59 -4.53 -3.23
CA GLN A 102 14.16 -5.71 -3.88
C GLN A 102 13.22 -6.38 -4.88
N ARG A 103 11.90 -6.26 -4.75
CA ARG A 103 10.93 -6.94 -5.63
C ARG A 103 10.17 -6.00 -6.57
N PHE A 104 9.90 -4.78 -6.15
CA PHE A 104 9.04 -3.84 -6.87
C PHE A 104 9.81 -2.61 -7.33
N GLU A 105 9.50 -2.15 -8.54
CA GLU A 105 9.95 -0.88 -9.08
C GLU A 105 8.75 -0.02 -9.48
N PHE A 106 8.84 1.29 -9.26
CA PHE A 106 7.75 2.22 -9.55
C PHE A 106 8.09 3.05 -10.78
N ILE A 107 7.19 3.04 -11.76
CA ILE A 107 7.31 3.88 -12.95
C ILE A 107 6.49 5.16 -12.74
N SER A 108 7.14 6.31 -12.87
CA SER A 108 6.49 7.60 -12.66
C SER A 108 5.38 7.84 -13.68
N PRO A 109 4.18 8.29 -13.26
CA PRO A 109 3.09 8.59 -14.17
C PRO A 109 3.43 9.71 -15.15
N PHE A 110 4.34 10.63 -14.78
CA PHE A 110 4.84 11.67 -15.67
C PHE A 110 5.54 11.12 -16.92
N LEU A 111 6.21 9.97 -16.82
CA LEU A 111 6.94 9.37 -17.94
C LEU A 111 6.02 8.67 -18.93
N VAL A 112 4.84 8.23 -18.48
CA VAL A 112 3.99 7.28 -19.20
C VAL A 112 2.59 7.80 -19.53
N SER A 113 2.04 8.71 -18.72
CA SER A 113 0.66 9.18 -18.85
C SER A 113 0.54 10.38 -19.77
N PRO A 114 -0.51 10.42 -20.64
CA PRO A 114 -0.93 11.58 -21.41
C PRO A 114 -0.73 12.91 -20.69
N VAL A 115 0.09 13.78 -21.27
CA VAL A 115 0.09 15.21 -20.92
C VAL A 115 -0.71 15.90 -22.01
N GLN A 116 -1.73 16.67 -21.66
CA GLN A 116 -2.50 17.46 -22.63
C GLN A 116 -1.52 18.33 -23.44
N GLN A 117 -1.32 17.97 -24.70
CA GLN A 117 -0.51 18.71 -25.66
C GLN A 117 -1.27 18.75 -26.99
N ASN A 118 -1.11 19.84 -27.74
CA ASN A 118 -1.62 20.01 -29.11
C ASN A 118 -0.84 19.14 -30.12
N VAL A 119 -0.53 17.89 -29.77
CA VAL A 119 0.26 16.95 -30.58
C VAL A 119 -0.63 15.77 -30.97
N ASP A 120 -0.41 15.22 -32.17
CA ASP A 120 -1.12 14.03 -32.63
C ASP A 120 -0.99 12.89 -31.60
N ARG A 121 -2.15 12.35 -31.19
CA ARG A 121 -2.27 11.26 -30.22
C ARG A 121 -1.33 10.09 -30.55
N LYS A 122 -1.20 9.69 -31.82
CA LYS A 122 -0.34 8.56 -32.22
C LYS A 122 1.14 8.82 -31.99
N VAL A 123 1.59 10.06 -32.19
CA VAL A 123 3.00 10.45 -32.01
C VAL A 123 3.34 10.38 -30.53
N TYR A 124 2.53 11.05 -29.71
CA TYR A 124 2.67 11.08 -28.26
C TYR A 124 2.71 9.65 -27.66
N VAL A 125 1.80 8.80 -28.11
CA VAL A 125 1.68 7.41 -27.65
C VAL A 125 2.95 6.62 -27.88
N ARG A 126 3.54 6.72 -29.08
CA ARG A 126 4.79 6.03 -29.41
C ARG A 126 5.94 6.50 -28.53
N GLU A 127 6.01 7.80 -28.24
CA GLU A 127 7.05 8.34 -27.36
C GLU A 127 6.96 7.77 -25.94
N ARG A 128 5.75 7.67 -25.39
CA ARG A 128 5.54 7.07 -24.06
C ARG A 128 5.82 5.58 -24.04
N ALA A 129 5.42 4.86 -25.07
CA ALA A 129 5.78 3.46 -25.23
C ALA A 129 7.31 3.26 -25.23
N LYS A 130 8.07 4.12 -25.92
CA LYS A 130 9.53 4.07 -25.91
C LYS A 130 10.14 4.32 -24.53
N ASN A 131 9.57 5.25 -23.75
CA ASN A 131 10.04 5.49 -22.38
C ASN A 131 9.86 4.24 -21.51
N ILE A 132 8.70 3.61 -21.60
CA ILE A 132 8.41 2.38 -20.85
C ILE A 132 9.35 1.26 -21.29
N LEU A 133 9.50 1.08 -22.61
CA LEU A 133 10.37 0.07 -23.17
C LEU A 133 11.82 0.22 -22.70
N ARG A 134 12.33 1.46 -22.66
CA ARG A 134 13.68 1.75 -22.15
C ARG A 134 13.83 1.37 -20.67
N ILE A 135 12.77 1.52 -19.87
CA ILE A 135 12.77 1.10 -18.47
C ILE A 135 12.78 -0.43 -18.38
N LEU A 136 11.87 -1.09 -19.11
CA LEU A 136 11.68 -2.54 -19.03
C LEU A 136 12.85 -3.34 -19.63
N THR A 137 13.50 -2.87 -20.68
CA THR A 137 14.67 -3.54 -21.29
C THR A 137 15.88 -3.62 -20.37
N ASN A 138 15.97 -2.73 -19.39
CA ASN A 138 17.03 -2.72 -18.37
C ASN A 138 16.57 -3.34 -17.05
N ALA A 139 15.40 -3.98 -17.02
CA ALA A 139 14.83 -4.55 -15.80
C ALA A 139 15.67 -5.70 -15.27
N SER A 140 15.94 -5.66 -13.95
CA SER A 140 16.54 -6.80 -13.27
C SER A 140 15.55 -7.97 -13.19
N ARG A 141 16.06 -9.20 -13.22
CA ARG A 141 15.23 -10.41 -13.12
C ARG A 141 14.47 -10.48 -11.79
N GLY A 142 13.20 -10.87 -11.85
CA GLY A 142 12.33 -11.01 -10.68
C GLY A 142 11.73 -9.71 -10.15
N LYS A 143 11.88 -8.60 -10.90
CA LYS A 143 11.23 -7.32 -10.60
C LYS A 143 9.84 -7.24 -11.21
N LEU A 144 8.89 -6.74 -10.42
CA LEU A 144 7.57 -6.32 -10.90
C LEU A 144 7.50 -4.79 -10.92
N PHE A 145 6.97 -4.25 -12.01
CA PHE A 145 6.85 -2.81 -12.20
C PHE A 145 5.43 -2.35 -11.91
N LEU A 146 5.29 -1.45 -10.94
CA LEU A 146 4.04 -0.76 -10.61
C LEU A 146 4.01 0.57 -11.36
N MET A 147 3.06 0.71 -12.28
CA MET A 147 2.99 1.85 -13.18
C MET A 147 1.59 2.47 -13.15
N PRO A 148 1.36 3.49 -12.30
CA PRO A 148 0.16 4.29 -12.37
C PRO A 148 0.10 5.06 -13.70
N TYR A 149 -1.07 5.03 -14.33
CA TYR A 149 -1.32 5.64 -15.64
C TYR A 149 -2.60 6.46 -15.58
N ASN A 150 -2.54 7.73 -15.99
CA ASN A 150 -3.71 8.58 -16.13
C ASN A 150 -4.14 8.64 -17.60
N SER A 151 -5.31 8.08 -17.90
CA SER A 151 -5.97 8.19 -19.19
C SER A 151 -7.04 9.26 -19.13
N ASP A 152 -6.70 10.50 -19.48
CA ASP A 152 -7.66 11.60 -19.63
C ASP A 152 -8.61 11.74 -18.41
N GLN A 153 -8.00 12.02 -17.25
CA GLN A 153 -8.67 12.17 -15.94
C GLN A 153 -9.05 10.86 -15.23
N HIS A 154 -8.78 9.70 -15.84
CA HIS A 154 -9.00 8.41 -15.19
C HIS A 154 -7.70 7.71 -14.80
N TRP A 155 -7.52 7.37 -13.53
CA TRP A 155 -6.34 6.66 -13.04
C TRP A 155 -6.54 5.14 -13.07
N ILE A 156 -5.57 4.44 -13.65
CA ILE A 156 -5.46 2.98 -13.62
C ILE A 156 -4.05 2.58 -13.16
N LEU A 157 -3.88 1.35 -12.70
CA LEU A 157 -2.57 0.78 -12.39
C LEU A 157 -2.28 -0.36 -13.37
N ALA A 158 -1.11 -0.35 -13.99
CA ALA A 158 -0.56 -1.53 -14.64
C ALA A 158 0.52 -2.16 -13.75
N VAL A 159 0.47 -3.47 -13.61
CA VAL A 159 1.52 -4.28 -13.02
C VAL A 159 2.18 -5.06 -14.14
N ILE A 160 3.48 -4.86 -14.35
CA ILE A 160 4.20 -5.44 -15.49
C ILE A 160 5.27 -6.40 -14.97
N ASP A 161 5.27 -7.62 -15.52
CA ASP A 161 6.39 -8.57 -15.42
C ASP A 161 7.12 -8.62 -16.77
N PRO A 162 8.32 -8.01 -16.89
CA PRO A 162 9.08 -7.99 -18.13
C PRO A 162 9.74 -9.33 -18.49
N TRP A 163 9.72 -10.33 -17.60
CA TRP A 163 10.31 -11.65 -17.83
C TRP A 163 9.28 -12.72 -18.16
N ASP A 164 8.05 -12.55 -17.68
CA ASP A 164 6.90 -13.37 -18.07
C ASP A 164 6.21 -12.84 -19.35
N ASP A 165 6.58 -11.63 -19.78
CA ASP A 165 5.88 -10.85 -20.80
C ASP A 165 4.40 -10.73 -20.44
N SER A 166 4.09 -10.21 -19.25
CA SER A 166 2.69 -10.08 -18.81
C SER A 166 2.40 -8.71 -18.20
N VAL A 167 1.17 -8.25 -18.44
CA VAL A 167 0.65 -6.99 -17.89
C VAL A 167 -0.72 -7.23 -17.29
N LEU A 168 -0.82 -7.00 -15.97
CA LEU A 168 -2.08 -7.07 -15.24
C LEU A 168 -2.58 -5.67 -14.89
N TYR A 169 -3.78 -5.35 -15.34
CA TYR A 169 -4.39 -4.03 -15.13
C TYR A 169 -5.37 -4.03 -13.98
N PHE A 170 -5.28 -3.00 -13.14
CA PHE A 170 -6.26 -2.70 -12.09
C PHE A 170 -6.97 -1.43 -12.48
N ASN A 171 -8.27 -1.55 -12.75
CA ASN A 171 -9.11 -0.46 -13.19
C ASN A 171 -10.24 -0.22 -12.18
N PRO A 172 -10.20 0.90 -11.43
CA PRO A 172 -11.27 1.24 -10.49
C PRO A 172 -12.66 1.34 -11.12
N LEU A 173 -12.78 1.64 -12.42
CA LEU A 173 -14.09 1.69 -13.11
C LEU A 173 -14.59 0.32 -13.59
N GLY A 174 -13.80 -0.74 -13.45
CA GLY A 174 -14.19 -2.12 -13.82
C GLY A 174 -14.38 -2.39 -15.31
N ASN A 175 -14.35 -1.37 -16.17
CA ASN A 175 -14.34 -1.56 -17.61
C ASN A 175 -12.96 -2.05 -18.08
N GLU A 176 -12.92 -2.81 -19.17
CA GLU A 176 -11.64 -3.07 -19.83
C GLU A 176 -11.00 -1.73 -20.18
N PRO A 177 -9.70 -1.52 -19.90
CA PRO A 177 -9.09 -0.25 -20.23
C PRO A 177 -9.01 -0.15 -21.76
N GLY A 178 -9.94 0.59 -22.36
CA GLY A 178 -10.19 0.60 -23.81
C GLY A 178 -9.01 1.03 -24.68
N HIS A 179 -7.88 1.45 -24.09
CA HIS A 179 -6.65 1.81 -24.78
C HIS A 179 -5.43 1.50 -23.93
N LEU A 180 -5.03 0.23 -23.87
CA LEU A 180 -3.78 -0.19 -23.24
C LEU A 180 -2.62 -0.04 -24.21
N MET A 181 -2.17 1.20 -24.33
CA MET A 181 -1.08 1.66 -25.19
C MET A 181 0.21 0.87 -24.97
N ILE A 182 0.37 0.32 -23.77
CA ILE A 182 1.63 -0.18 -23.23
C ILE A 182 1.81 -1.64 -23.59
N GLY A 183 0.83 -2.48 -23.21
CA GLY A 183 0.80 -3.86 -23.68
C GLY A 183 0.83 -3.90 -25.22
N ARG A 184 0.07 -3.02 -25.90
CA ARG A 184 -0.01 -3.05 -27.38
C ARG A 184 1.25 -2.55 -28.07
N CYS A 185 1.85 -1.45 -27.62
CA CYS A 185 3.10 -0.99 -28.23
C CYS A 185 4.28 -1.91 -27.88
N TRP A 186 4.33 -2.45 -26.66
CA TRP A 186 5.37 -3.42 -26.28
C TRP A 186 5.24 -4.73 -27.09
N TRP A 187 4.01 -5.19 -27.27
CA TRP A 187 3.65 -6.29 -28.17
C TRP A 187 4.12 -6.08 -29.62
N GLU A 188 3.82 -4.91 -30.17
CA GLU A 188 4.09 -4.57 -31.57
C GLU A 188 5.57 -4.28 -31.85
N GLU A 189 6.30 -3.64 -30.94
CA GLU A 189 7.69 -3.20 -31.13
C GLU A 189 8.72 -4.28 -30.72
N GLU A 190 8.54 -4.97 -29.57
CA GLU A 190 9.55 -5.91 -29.05
C GLU A 190 9.21 -7.38 -29.27
N LEU A 191 7.96 -7.77 -28.99
CA LEU A 191 7.58 -9.19 -29.00
C LEU A 191 7.33 -9.75 -30.41
N LYS A 192 7.44 -8.90 -31.45
CA LYS A 192 7.39 -9.26 -32.89
C LYS A 192 6.29 -10.28 -33.24
N LYS A 193 5.09 -10.14 -32.65
CA LYS A 193 3.94 -11.05 -32.83
C LYS A 193 4.19 -12.54 -32.50
N GLN A 194 5.17 -12.88 -31.65
CA GLN A 194 5.56 -14.28 -31.40
C GLN A 194 4.59 -15.07 -30.49
N ARG A 195 3.91 -14.39 -29.59
CA ARG A 195 2.81 -14.90 -28.72
C ARG A 195 1.45 -14.38 -29.22
N ASN A 196 0.37 -14.49 -28.45
CA ASN A 196 -0.87 -13.75 -28.70
C ASN A 196 -0.96 -12.53 -27.76
N TYR A 197 -1.36 -11.37 -28.29
CA TYR A 197 -1.60 -10.16 -27.50
C TYR A 197 -2.59 -10.40 -26.35
N ASP A 198 -3.65 -11.16 -26.61
CA ASP A 198 -4.71 -11.42 -25.63
C ASP A 198 -4.22 -12.30 -24.46
N THR A 199 -3.11 -13.02 -24.62
CA THR A 199 -2.48 -13.80 -23.55
C THR A 199 -1.50 -12.99 -22.69
N LEU A 200 -1.13 -11.79 -23.15
CA LEU A 200 -0.18 -10.89 -22.47
C LEU A 200 -0.88 -10.01 -21.44
N ILE A 201 -2.19 -9.77 -21.63
CA ILE A 201 -2.94 -8.75 -20.91
C ILE A 201 -4.09 -9.41 -20.18
N ASP A 202 -4.21 -9.08 -18.90
CA ASP A 202 -5.37 -9.42 -18.09
C ASP A 202 -5.84 -8.20 -17.29
N THR A 203 -7.11 -8.18 -16.92
CA THR A 203 -7.70 -7.17 -16.04
C THR A 203 -8.06 -7.82 -14.72
N ALA A 204 -7.43 -7.36 -13.64
CA ALA A 204 -7.67 -7.84 -12.30
C ALA A 204 -9.12 -7.59 -11.88
N ARG A 205 -9.70 -8.57 -11.18
CA ARG A 205 -11.04 -8.48 -10.59
C ARG A 205 -10.97 -7.75 -9.25
N CYS A 206 -10.78 -6.43 -9.30
CA CYS A 206 -10.75 -5.58 -8.10
C CYS A 206 -12.11 -4.94 -7.81
N HIS A 207 -12.24 -4.31 -6.63
CA HIS A 207 -13.41 -3.49 -6.30
C HIS A 207 -13.56 -2.33 -7.29
N ILE A 208 -14.82 -1.99 -7.59
CA ILE A 208 -15.18 -0.98 -8.56
C ILE A 208 -15.68 0.25 -7.80
N GLN A 209 -15.11 1.41 -8.08
CA GLN A 209 -15.53 2.67 -7.47
C GLN A 209 -16.98 3.00 -7.85
N GLU A 210 -17.76 3.53 -6.91
CA GLU A 210 -19.11 4.02 -7.21
C GLU A 210 -19.08 5.43 -7.82
N GLY A 211 -18.10 6.26 -7.42
CA GLY A 211 -17.91 7.64 -7.89
C GLY A 211 -16.94 7.80 -9.07
N TYR A 212 -16.66 9.04 -9.48
CA TYR A 212 -15.76 9.33 -10.63
C TYR A 212 -14.40 9.92 -10.23
N ILE A 213 -14.22 10.31 -8.96
CA ILE A 213 -13.06 11.10 -8.51
C ILE A 213 -12.05 10.30 -7.68
N GLU A 214 -12.40 9.09 -7.24
CA GLU A 214 -11.62 8.32 -6.27
C GLU A 214 -10.55 7.43 -6.93
N CYS A 215 -10.51 7.35 -8.25
CA CYS A 215 -9.67 6.39 -9.00
C CYS A 215 -8.18 6.48 -8.62
N GLY A 216 -7.68 7.69 -8.32
CA GLY A 216 -6.32 7.90 -7.83
C GLY A 216 -6.07 7.22 -6.48
N TYR A 217 -7.02 7.30 -5.54
CA TYR A 217 -6.89 6.66 -4.22
C TYR A 217 -6.97 5.14 -4.32
N PHE A 218 -7.80 4.61 -5.20
CA PHE A 218 -7.81 3.17 -5.50
C PHE A 218 -6.44 2.71 -6.04
N VAL A 219 -5.86 3.44 -6.98
CA VAL A 219 -4.52 3.11 -7.52
C VAL A 219 -3.45 3.13 -6.42
N LEU A 220 -3.49 4.11 -5.50
CA LEU A 220 -2.58 4.14 -4.35
C LEU A 220 -2.80 2.94 -3.41
N ALA A 221 -4.05 2.58 -3.17
CA ALA A 221 -4.41 1.43 -2.33
C ALA A 221 -3.92 0.11 -2.95
N PHE A 222 -4.12 -0.09 -4.25
CA PHE A 222 -3.64 -1.28 -4.97
C PHE A 222 -2.12 -1.42 -4.86
N MET A 223 -1.37 -0.33 -5.08
CA MET A 223 0.09 -0.35 -4.94
C MET A 223 0.52 -0.70 -3.53
N ARG A 224 -0.16 -0.16 -2.51
CA ARG A 224 0.10 -0.50 -1.10
C ARG A 224 -0.09 -2.00 -0.87
N GLU A 225 -1.21 -2.60 -1.26
CA GLU A 225 -1.47 -4.02 -1.00
C GLU A 225 -0.52 -4.96 -1.76
N ILE A 226 -0.22 -4.64 -3.02
CA ILE A 226 0.74 -5.42 -3.82
C ILE A 226 2.11 -5.41 -3.17
N THR A 227 2.55 -4.26 -2.63
CA THR A 227 3.87 -4.15 -2.01
C THR A 227 3.95 -4.74 -0.62
N LEU A 228 2.85 -4.79 0.12
CA LEU A 228 2.83 -5.30 1.50
C LEU A 228 2.82 -6.83 1.60
N THR A 229 2.38 -7.55 0.55
CA THR A 229 2.26 -9.03 0.63
C THR A 229 2.70 -9.72 -0.67
N VAL A 230 3.34 -10.89 -0.55
CA VAL A 230 3.66 -11.75 -1.70
C VAL A 230 2.40 -12.19 -2.44
N ASP A 231 1.30 -12.34 -1.70
CA ASP A 231 -0.02 -12.74 -2.16
C ASP A 231 -0.92 -11.55 -2.55
N GLY A 232 -0.42 -10.31 -2.49
CA GLY A 232 -1.22 -9.10 -2.71
C GLY A 232 -1.91 -9.06 -4.08
N LEU A 233 -1.25 -9.60 -5.10
CA LEU A 233 -1.84 -9.80 -6.43
C LEU A 233 -3.04 -10.76 -6.40
N ALA A 234 -2.96 -11.84 -5.62
CA ALA A 234 -4.06 -12.80 -5.46
C ALA A 234 -5.18 -12.24 -4.57
N LEU A 235 -4.83 -11.47 -3.53
CA LEU A 235 -5.78 -10.82 -2.63
C LEU A 235 -6.63 -9.77 -3.37
N LEU A 236 -6.04 -9.03 -4.31
CA LEU A 236 -6.76 -8.04 -5.12
C LEU A 236 -7.70 -8.66 -6.17
N GLN A 237 -7.64 -9.98 -6.38
CA GLN A 237 -8.63 -10.70 -7.20
C GLN A 237 -9.87 -11.11 -6.39
N THR A 238 -9.90 -10.80 -5.09
CA THR A 238 -11.09 -10.97 -4.23
C THR A 238 -11.92 -9.68 -4.25
N LYS A 239 -13.24 -9.82 -4.45
CA LYS A 239 -14.15 -8.68 -4.70
C LYS A 239 -14.42 -7.78 -3.49
N ASP A 240 -14.01 -8.21 -2.30
CA ASP A 240 -14.43 -7.60 -1.03
C ASP A 240 -13.37 -6.66 -0.41
N LEU A 241 -12.22 -6.45 -1.07
CA LEU A 241 -11.06 -5.85 -0.43
C LEU A 241 -11.16 -4.33 -0.19
N TYR A 242 -11.99 -3.62 -0.96
CA TYR A 242 -12.18 -2.18 -0.79
C TYR A 242 -13.66 -1.85 -0.75
N THR A 243 -14.06 -1.07 0.23
CA THR A 243 -15.35 -0.38 0.25
C THR A 243 -15.06 1.11 0.15
N ASP A 244 -16.07 1.95 -0.14
CA ASP A 244 -15.92 3.41 -0.09
C ASP A 244 -15.38 3.91 1.27
N ALA A 245 -15.70 3.18 2.34
CA ALA A 245 -15.20 3.44 3.68
C ALA A 245 -13.69 3.13 3.81
N GLY A 246 -13.22 2.03 3.21
CA GLY A 246 -11.80 1.70 3.10
C GLY A 246 -10.99 2.73 2.29
N ILE A 247 -11.56 3.26 1.20
CA ILE A 247 -10.92 4.32 0.41
C ILE A 247 -10.84 5.64 1.18
N SER A 248 -11.86 5.96 1.97
CA SER A 248 -11.83 7.13 2.85
C SER A 248 -10.70 7.04 3.89
N LEU A 249 -10.37 5.84 4.37
CA LEU A 249 -9.22 5.62 5.24
C LEU A 249 -7.90 5.84 4.50
N VAL A 250 -7.75 5.30 3.29
CA VAL A 250 -6.56 5.53 2.43
C VAL A 250 -6.35 7.03 2.24
N ARG A 251 -7.40 7.82 1.99
CA ARG A 251 -7.31 9.28 1.90
C ARG A 251 -6.74 9.92 3.16
N GLN A 252 -7.27 9.54 4.33
CA GLN A 252 -6.84 10.09 5.61
C GLN A 252 -5.39 9.70 5.93
N GLU A 253 -5.04 8.43 5.74
CA GLU A 253 -3.67 7.95 5.91
C GLU A 253 -2.70 8.72 5.01
N TRP A 254 -2.99 8.81 3.70
CA TRP A 254 -2.17 9.56 2.76
C TRP A 254 -1.99 11.01 3.19
N ALA A 255 -3.07 11.67 3.62
CA ALA A 255 -2.99 13.06 4.07
C ALA A 255 -2.01 13.24 5.24
N THR A 256 -1.82 12.24 6.11
CA THR A 256 -0.82 12.31 7.18
C THR A 256 0.63 12.28 6.71
N PHE A 257 0.90 11.83 5.48
CA PHE A 257 2.25 11.78 4.90
C PHE A 257 2.60 13.03 4.10
N VAL A 258 1.61 13.77 3.59
CA VAL A 258 1.84 14.95 2.71
C VAL A 258 1.63 16.28 3.44
N MET A 259 0.95 16.28 4.59
CA MET A 259 0.80 17.45 5.48
C MET A 259 1.91 17.50 6.52
#